data_AF-A0AAW7NWW0-F1
#
_entry.id   AF-A0AAW7NWW0-F1
#
_cell.length_a   1.000
_cell.length_b   1.000
_cell.length_c   1.000
_cell.angle_alpha   90.00
_cell.angle_beta   90.00
_cell.angle_gamma   90.00
#
_symmetry.space_group_name_H-M   'P 1'
#
loop_
_entity.id
_entity.type
_entity.pdbx_description
1 polymer ?
#
loop_
_entity_poly.entity_id
_entity_poly.type
_entity_poly.pdbx_seq_one_letter_code
_entity_poly.pdbx_strand_id
1 'polypeptide(L)'
;MSARKMAKIAILSALCVAFRYAFSFLPNVQPISAIFFLIVIFEDLPTSLLVMAVTMFTSAFLLGMSPIVLFQLLSFGLILCLWRLLYPRLNLVGQGITAALLSFGYGIAIDTLTALLYNYHWWSYAIINALTFNIAHGLSTLFFYPLLYPILRRLYNEKNL
;
A
#
# COMPACT_ATOMS: atom_id res chain seq x y z
N MET A 1 -20.05 -10.14 10.15
CA MET A 1 -19.46 -8.78 10.02
C MET A 1 -20.58 -7.76 10.27
N SER A 2 -20.38 -6.77 11.15
CA SER A 2 -21.42 -5.75 11.44
C SER A 2 -21.48 -4.68 10.33
N ALA A 3 -22.67 -4.13 10.07
CA ALA A 3 -22.88 -3.06 9.08
C ALA A 3 -21.92 -1.87 9.27
N ARG A 4 -21.64 -1.49 10.53
CA ARG A 4 -20.69 -0.42 10.86
C ARG A 4 -19.26 -0.74 10.40
N LYS A 5 -18.84 -2.01 10.48
CA LYS A 5 -17.52 -2.47 10.04
C LYS A 5 -17.42 -2.45 8.51
N MET A 6 -18.47 -2.87 7.81
CA MET A 6 -18.55 -2.79 6.35
C MET A 6 -18.46 -1.34 5.85
N ALA A 7 -19.23 -0.44 6.45
CA ALA A 7 -19.19 0.98 6.12
C ALA A 7 -17.81 1.59 6.34
N LYS A 8 -17.12 1.22 7.43
CA LYS A 8 -15.75 1.68 7.70
C LYS A 8 -14.77 1.22 6.64
N ILE A 9 -14.82 -0.06 6.26
CA ILE A 9 -14.00 -0.61 5.17
C ILE A 9 -14.26 0.14 3.87
N ALA A 10 -15.52 0.38 3.53
CA ALA A 10 -15.90 1.10 2.32
C ALA A 10 -15.38 2.54 2.31
N ILE A 11 -15.55 3.29 3.41
CA ILE A 11 -15.08 4.69 3.52
C ILE A 11 -13.54 4.76 3.44
N LEU A 12 -12.83 3.89 4.17
CA LEU A 12 -11.36 3.85 4.11
C LEU A 12 -10.86 3.47 2.72
N SER A 13 -11.52 2.52 2.06
CA SER A 13 -11.16 2.12 0.70
C SER A 13 -11.41 3.24 -0.29
N ALA A 14 -12.56 3.92 -0.20
CA ALA A 14 -12.90 5.07 -1.05
C ALA A 14 -11.88 6.21 -0.88
N LEU A 15 -11.45 6.48 0.35
CA LEU A 15 -10.39 7.45 0.63
C LEU A 15 -9.07 7.06 -0.05
N CYS A 16 -8.67 5.79 0.04
CA CYS A 16 -7.44 5.29 -0.60
C CYS A 16 -7.52 5.37 -2.13
N VAL A 17 -8.68 5.03 -2.72
CA VAL A 17 -8.92 5.15 -4.16
C VAL A 17 -8.86 6.62 -4.60
N ALA A 18 -9.46 7.54 -3.85
CA ALA A 18 -9.42 8.97 -4.13
C ALA A 18 -7.97 9.49 -4.10
N PHE A 19 -7.16 9.10 -3.12
CA PHE A 19 -5.74 9.45 -3.10
C PHE A 19 -4.98 8.85 -4.27
N ARG A 20 -5.23 7.58 -4.62
CA ARG A 20 -4.61 6.96 -5.80
C ARG A 20 -4.89 7.73 -7.08
N TYR A 21 -6.12 8.20 -7.23
CA TYR A 21 -6.53 8.98 -8.39
C TYR A 21 -5.94 10.40 -8.35
N ALA A 22 -6.00 11.08 -7.21
CA ALA A 22 -5.45 12.42 -7.03
C ALA A 22 -3.94 12.46 -7.31
N PHE A 23 -3.21 11.41 -6.97
CA PHE A 23 -1.76 11.29 -7.21
C PHE A 23 -1.42 10.49 -8.48
N SER A 24 -2.40 10.16 -9.33
CA SER A 24 -2.17 9.38 -10.55
C SER A 24 -1.27 10.07 -11.58
N PHE A 25 -1.20 11.41 -11.53
CA PHE A 25 -0.32 12.20 -12.39
C PHE A 25 1.17 12.06 -12.03
N LEU A 26 1.50 11.62 -10.81
CA LEU A 26 2.87 11.31 -10.40
C LEU A 26 3.10 9.80 -10.50
N PRO A 27 4.04 9.34 -11.33
CA PRO A 27 4.31 7.92 -11.45
C PRO A 27 4.87 7.37 -10.14
N ASN A 28 4.16 6.41 -9.53
CA ASN A 28 4.55 5.65 -8.34
C ASN A 28 4.80 6.43 -7.02
N VAL A 29 4.68 7.76 -7.04
CA VAL A 29 4.66 8.60 -5.84
C VAL A 29 3.23 8.64 -5.29
N GLN A 30 2.85 7.60 -4.58
CA GLN A 30 1.50 7.47 -4.03
C GLN A 30 1.53 7.20 -2.51
N PRO A 31 0.70 7.89 -1.71
CA PRO A 31 0.66 7.71 -0.26
C PRO A 31 0.00 6.39 0.18
N ILE A 32 -0.49 5.57 -0.75
CA ILE A 32 -1.41 4.46 -0.47
C ILE A 32 -0.76 3.36 0.35
N SER A 33 0.49 3.00 0.03
CA SER A 33 1.24 1.98 0.78
C SER A 33 1.42 2.41 2.24
N ALA A 34 1.73 3.69 2.48
CA ALA A 34 1.80 4.25 3.82
C ALA A 34 0.45 4.14 4.56
N ILE A 35 -0.66 4.46 3.87
CA ILE A 35 -2.00 4.31 4.45
C ILE A 35 -2.28 2.85 4.82
N PHE A 36 -1.98 1.87 3.96
CA PHE A 36 -2.21 0.46 4.27
C PHE A 36 -1.42 -0.01 5.49
N PHE A 37 -0.14 0.36 5.61
CA PHE A 37 0.68 0.03 6.78
C PHE A 37 0.13 0.66 8.07
N LEU A 38 -0.38 1.90 7.99
CA LEU A 38 -0.99 2.56 9.14
C LEU A 38 -2.32 1.93 9.52
N ILE A 39 -3.17 1.55 8.55
CA ILE A 39 -4.43 0.86 8.83
C ILE A 39 -4.17 -0.46 9.57
N VAL A 40 -3.11 -1.21 9.24
CA VAL A 40 -2.73 -2.44 9.98
C VAL A 40 -2.42 -2.19 11.46
N ILE A 41 -2.00 -0.97 11.82
CA ILE A 41 -1.70 -0.57 13.21
C ILE A 41 -2.99 -0.19 13.94
N PHE A 42 -3.88 0.57 13.27
CA PHE A 42 -5.12 1.07 13.87
C PHE A 42 -6.29 0.07 13.80
N GLU A 43 -6.19 -0.98 12.98
CA GLU A 43 -7.20 -2.02 12.76
C GLU A 43 -6.65 -3.44 12.94
N ASP A 44 -7.55 -4.41 12.91
CA ASP A 44 -7.19 -5.81 12.73
C ASP A 44 -6.66 -6.10 11.32
N LEU A 45 -5.77 -7.09 11.20
CA LEU A 45 -5.17 -7.50 9.93
C LEU A 45 -6.23 -7.89 8.87
N PRO A 46 -7.28 -8.70 9.19
CA PRO A 46 -8.32 -9.00 8.22
C PRO A 46 -9.01 -7.77 7.64
N THR A 47 -9.33 -6.78 8.49
CA THR A 47 -9.95 -5.52 8.04
C THR A 47 -9.03 -4.73 7.11
N SER A 48 -7.74 -4.68 7.46
CA SER A 48 -6.73 -3.99 6.65
C SER A 48 -6.54 -4.65 5.28
N LEU A 49 -6.51 -5.99 5.24
CA LEU A 49 -6.45 -6.77 4.01
C LEU A 49 -7.68 -6.54 3.13
N LEU A 50 -8.88 -6.46 3.72
CA LEU A 50 -10.10 -6.16 2.98
C LEU A 50 -10.08 -4.74 2.41
N VAL A 51 -9.65 -3.74 3.18
CA VAL A 51 -9.49 -2.36 2.68
C VAL A 51 -8.50 -2.31 1.51
N MET A 52 -7.35 -2.95 1.66
CA MET A 52 -6.36 -3.07 0.60
C MET A 52 -6.96 -3.75 -0.64
N ALA A 53 -7.71 -4.85 -0.46
CA ALA A 53 -8.25 -5.61 -1.57
C ALA A 53 -9.29 -4.81 -2.38
N VAL A 54 -10.24 -4.19 -1.67
CA VAL A 54 -11.26 -3.34 -2.30
C VAL A 54 -10.60 -2.14 -2.98
N THR A 55 -9.63 -1.49 -2.33
CA THR A 55 -8.91 -0.35 -2.92
C THR A 55 -8.21 -0.73 -4.22
N MET A 56 -7.43 -1.82 -4.22
CA MET A 56 -6.67 -2.24 -5.38
C MET A 56 -7.59 -2.69 -6.52
N PHE A 57 -8.66 -3.41 -6.21
CA PHE A 57 -9.62 -3.84 -7.21
C PHE A 57 -10.41 -2.67 -7.83
N THR A 58 -10.96 -1.79 -7.00
CA THR A 58 -11.73 -0.62 -7.48
C THR A 58 -10.86 0.35 -8.26
N SER A 59 -9.64 0.63 -7.79
CA SER A 59 -8.74 1.53 -8.51
C SER A 59 -8.27 0.96 -9.84
N ALA A 60 -8.06 -0.37 -9.93
CA ALA A 60 -7.80 -1.03 -11.20
C ALA A 60 -8.96 -0.88 -12.19
N PHE A 61 -10.20 -1.00 -11.71
CA PHE A 61 -11.37 -0.80 -12.56
C PHE A 61 -11.45 0.61 -13.14
N LEU A 62 -11.06 1.63 -12.36
CA LEU A 62 -11.09 3.04 -12.77
C LEU A 62 -9.90 3.48 -13.63
N LEU A 63 -8.70 2.97 -13.35
CA LEU A 63 -7.45 3.39 -14.02
C LEU A 63 -7.05 2.50 -15.20
N GLY A 64 -7.80 1.42 -15.46
CA GLY A 64 -7.49 0.43 -16.48
C GLY A 64 -7.11 -0.91 -15.85
N MET A 65 -7.92 -1.94 -16.14
CA MET A 65 -7.77 -3.26 -15.55
C MET A 65 -6.62 -4.01 -16.23
N SER A 66 -5.68 -4.51 -15.43
CA SER A 66 -4.54 -5.31 -15.88
C SER A 66 -4.50 -6.65 -15.12
N PRO A 67 -4.09 -7.76 -15.75
CA PRO A 67 -3.85 -9.02 -15.05
C PRO A 67 -2.88 -8.89 -13.87
N ILE A 68 -1.98 -7.90 -13.92
CA ILE A 68 -1.00 -7.59 -12.86
C ILE A 68 -1.70 -7.32 -11.52
N VAL A 69 -2.94 -6.82 -11.52
CA VAL A 69 -3.69 -6.45 -10.31
C VAL A 69 -3.87 -7.64 -9.36
N LEU A 70 -4.01 -8.87 -9.89
CA LEU A 70 -4.09 -10.08 -9.07
C LEU A 70 -2.78 -10.31 -8.30
N PHE A 71 -1.65 -10.12 -8.97
CA PHE A 71 -0.33 -10.18 -8.34
C PHE A 71 -0.13 -9.04 -7.34
N GLN A 72 -0.65 -7.84 -7.62
CA GLN A 72 -0.62 -6.74 -6.66
C GLN A 72 -1.38 -7.05 -5.38
N LEU A 73 -2.55 -7.69 -5.50
CA LEU A 73 -3.36 -8.12 -4.36
C LEU A 73 -2.59 -9.10 -3.47
N LEU A 74 -1.94 -10.10 -4.09
CA LEU A 74 -1.17 -11.12 -3.39
C LEU A 74 0.09 -10.53 -2.75
N SER A 75 0.87 -9.76 -3.49
CA SER A 75 2.12 -9.16 -3.00
C SER A 75 1.87 -8.19 -1.85
N PHE A 76 0.87 -7.30 -1.96
CA PHE A 76 0.52 -6.44 -0.83
C PHE A 76 -0.03 -7.24 0.35
N GLY A 77 -0.85 -8.26 0.11
CA GLY A 77 -1.36 -9.13 1.18
C GLY A 77 -0.23 -9.75 2.01
N LEU A 78 0.78 -10.31 1.35
CA LEU A 78 1.97 -10.87 2.01
C LEU A 78 2.76 -9.80 2.78
N ILE A 79 2.96 -8.63 2.17
CA ILE A 79 3.71 -7.54 2.78
C ILE A 79 3.00 -6.96 4.01
N LEU A 80 1.66 -6.87 4.00
CA LEU A 80 0.89 -6.46 5.17
C LEU A 80 0.92 -7.49 6.29
N CYS A 81 0.92 -8.78 5.96
CA CYS A 81 1.15 -9.85 6.92
C CYS A 81 2.54 -9.75 7.56
N LEU A 82 3.58 -9.54 6.76
CA LEU A 82 4.95 -9.32 7.26
C LEU A 82 5.03 -8.06 8.13
N TRP A 83 4.42 -6.97 7.68
CA TRP A 83 4.37 -5.72 8.44
C TRP A 83 3.75 -5.90 9.82
N ARG A 84 2.64 -6.65 9.92
CA ARG A 84 1.98 -6.98 11.20
C ARG A 84 2.93 -7.60 12.22
N LEU A 85 3.89 -8.39 11.76
CA LEU A 85 4.87 -9.06 12.60
C LEU A 85 6.03 -8.13 12.99
N LEU A 86 6.40 -7.19 12.12
CA LEU A 86 7.57 -6.33 12.29
C LEU A 86 7.25 -5.06 13.10
N TYR A 87 6.13 -4.38 12.82
CA TYR A 87 5.82 -3.06 13.40
C TYR A 87 5.84 -2.98 14.94
N PRO A 88 5.44 -4.01 15.73
CA PRO A 88 5.39 -3.88 17.19
C PRO A 88 6.78 -3.72 17.82
N ARG A 89 7.84 -4.10 17.11
CA ARG A 89 9.23 -4.04 17.57
C ARG A 89 9.93 -2.73 17.18
N LEU A 90 9.25 -1.85 16.45
CA LEU A 90 9.85 -0.67 15.84
C LEU A 90 9.29 0.61 16.47
N ASN A 91 10.17 1.58 16.71
CA ASN A 91 9.78 2.95 17.02
C ASN A 91 9.23 3.65 15.76
N LEU A 92 8.64 4.84 15.90
CA LEU A 92 7.98 5.52 14.77
C LEU A 92 8.92 5.77 13.56
N VAL A 93 10.19 6.10 13.82
CA VAL A 93 11.21 6.29 12.78
C VAL A 93 11.53 4.97 12.07
N GLY A 94 11.77 3.91 12.85
CA GLY A 94 11.99 2.56 12.34
C GLY A 94 10.80 2.03 11.55
N GLN A 95 9.57 2.36 11.99
CA GLN A 95 8.35 2.02 11.25
C GLN A 95 8.34 2.66 9.86
N GLY A 96 8.65 3.95 9.75
CA GLY A 96 8.71 4.64 8.45
C GLY A 96 9.78 4.05 7.52
N ILE A 97 10.98 3.78 8.06
CA ILE A 97 12.09 3.19 7.27
C ILE A 97 11.73 1.77 6.83
N THR A 98 11.24 0.92 7.72
CA THR A 98 10.87 -0.46 7.37
C THR A 98 9.68 -0.48 6.40
N ALA A 99 8.70 0.41 6.55
CA ALA A 99 7.61 0.55 5.59
C ALA A 99 8.12 0.94 4.20
N ALA A 100 9.08 1.87 4.11
CA ALA A 100 9.73 2.24 2.85
C ALA A 100 10.48 1.08 2.20
N LEU A 101 11.23 0.30 2.99
CA LEU A 101 11.95 -0.88 2.50
C LEU A 101 10.97 -1.97 2.02
N LEU A 102 9.87 -2.18 2.72
CA LEU A 102 8.82 -3.13 2.30
C LEU A 102 8.11 -2.65 1.03
N SER A 103 7.81 -1.36 0.90
CA SER A 103 7.29 -0.78 -0.35
C SER A 103 8.27 -0.93 -1.51
N PHE A 104 9.56 -0.77 -1.27
CA PHE A 104 10.58 -1.01 -2.30
C PHE A 104 10.61 -2.50 -2.71
N GLY A 105 10.58 -3.42 -1.75
CA GLY A 105 10.52 -4.86 -1.99
C GLY A 105 9.25 -5.29 -2.73
N TYR A 106 8.10 -4.66 -2.44
CA TYR A 106 6.86 -4.82 -3.22
C TYR A 106 7.09 -4.53 -4.70
N GLY A 107 7.74 -3.39 -5.01
CA GLY A 107 8.02 -2.97 -6.37
C GLY A 107 8.83 -4.01 -7.14
N ILE A 108 9.91 -4.53 -6.54
CA ILE A 108 10.74 -5.59 -7.14
C ILE A 108 9.91 -6.86 -7.40
N ALA A 109 9.03 -7.24 -6.47
CA ALA A 109 8.19 -8.42 -6.62
C ALA A 109 7.23 -8.26 -7.81
N ILE A 110 6.59 -7.10 -7.94
CA ILE A 110 5.68 -6.81 -9.07
C ILE A 110 6.43 -6.72 -10.39
N ASP A 111 7.60 -6.09 -10.42
CA ASP A 111 8.41 -6.02 -11.64
C ASP A 111 8.84 -7.40 -12.11
N THR A 112 9.21 -8.28 -11.17
CA THR A 112 9.58 -9.66 -11.48
C THR A 112 8.40 -10.45 -12.05
N LEU A 113 7.22 -10.37 -11.41
CA LEU A 113 6.02 -11.03 -11.87
C LEU A 113 5.54 -10.49 -13.22
N THR A 114 5.71 -9.19 -13.46
CA THR A 114 5.37 -8.54 -14.72
C THR A 114 6.32 -8.98 -15.83
N ALA A 115 7.64 -9.01 -15.57
CA ALA A 115 8.61 -9.50 -16.54
C ALA A 115 8.35 -10.96 -16.93
N LEU A 116 7.98 -11.81 -15.96
CA LEU A 116 7.58 -13.19 -16.22
C LEU A 116 6.31 -13.29 -17.06
N LEU A 117 5.27 -12.51 -16.71
CA LEU A 117 3.97 -12.56 -17.38
C LEU A 117 4.05 -12.12 -18.86
N TYR A 118 4.85 -11.09 -19.15
CA TYR A 118 4.98 -10.53 -20.49
C TYR A 118 6.24 -10.99 -21.23
N ASN A 119 6.99 -11.95 -20.69
CA ASN A 119 8.25 -12.47 -21.24
C ASN A 119 9.29 -11.37 -21.54
N TYR A 120 9.39 -10.37 -20.68
CA TYR A 120 10.45 -9.37 -20.77
C TYR A 120 11.77 -9.90 -20.17
N HIS A 121 12.90 -9.39 -20.67
CA HIS A 121 14.20 -9.68 -20.07
C HIS A 121 14.26 -9.09 -18.66
N TRP A 122 14.20 -9.96 -17.64
CA TRP A 122 14.07 -9.58 -16.23
C TRP A 122 15.05 -8.50 -15.81
N TRP A 123 16.35 -8.66 -16.11
CA TRP A 123 17.39 -7.69 -15.73
C TRP A 123 17.12 -6.29 -16.28
N SER A 124 16.77 -6.18 -17.57
CA SER A 124 16.50 -4.89 -18.20
C SER A 124 15.26 -4.22 -17.61
N TYR A 125 14.19 -4.99 -17.41
CA TYR A 125 12.92 -4.48 -16.91
C TYR A 125 13.01 -4.11 -15.42
N ALA A 126 13.60 -4.98 -14.61
CA ALA A 126 13.75 -4.78 -13.16
C ALA A 126 14.69 -3.62 -12.85
N ILE A 127 15.81 -3.44 -13.56
CA ILE A 127 16.74 -2.33 -13.28
C ILE A 127 16.07 -0.98 -13.63
N ILE A 128 15.44 -0.87 -14.79
CA ILE A 128 14.82 0.39 -15.23
C ILE A 128 13.70 0.80 -14.26
N ASN A 129 12.80 -0.12 -13.92
CA ASN A 129 11.71 0.16 -12.99
C ASN A 129 12.19 0.33 -11.54
N ALA A 130 13.22 -0.42 -11.11
CA ALA A 130 13.79 -0.26 -9.78
C ALA A 130 14.36 1.14 -9.56
N LEU A 131 15.14 1.65 -10.52
CA LEU A 131 15.76 2.96 -10.43
C LEU A 131 14.76 4.12 -10.51
N THR A 132 13.73 4.00 -11.35
CA THR A 132 12.81 5.11 -11.60
C THR A 132 11.58 5.09 -10.71
N PHE A 133 10.95 3.92 -10.57
CA PHE A 133 9.64 3.81 -9.95
C PHE A 133 9.69 3.22 -8.54
N ASN A 134 10.50 2.21 -8.27
CA ASN A 134 10.53 1.59 -6.94
C ASN A 134 11.20 2.49 -5.91
N ILE A 135 12.27 3.20 -6.28
CA ILE A 135 12.87 4.22 -5.42
C ILE A 135 11.84 5.32 -5.10
N ALA A 136 11.13 5.82 -6.12
CA ALA A 136 10.08 6.82 -5.92
C ALA A 136 8.99 6.31 -4.97
N HIS A 137 8.59 5.04 -5.09
CA HIS A 137 7.59 4.41 -4.23
C HIS A 137 8.04 4.24 -2.78
N GLY A 138 9.31 3.83 -2.58
CA GLY A 138 9.92 3.72 -1.26
C GLY A 138 10.03 5.08 -0.58
N LEU A 139 10.56 6.08 -1.29
CA LEU A 139 10.72 7.45 -0.79
C LEU A 139 9.38 8.12 -0.49
N SER A 140 8.37 7.93 -1.35
CA SER A 140 7.03 8.45 -1.08
C SER A 140 6.45 7.83 0.19
N THR A 141 6.62 6.51 0.38
CA THR A 141 6.18 5.85 1.62
C THR A 141 6.90 6.42 2.83
N LEU A 142 8.23 6.60 2.76
CA LEU A 142 9.04 7.16 3.85
C LEU A 142 8.56 8.56 4.25
N PHE A 143 8.21 9.39 3.28
CA PHE A 143 7.75 10.76 3.51
C PHE A 143 6.31 10.81 4.03
N PHE A 144 5.38 10.08 3.40
CA PHE A 144 3.96 10.13 3.75
C PHE A 144 3.64 9.40 5.06
N TYR A 145 4.42 8.39 5.43
CA TYR A 145 4.18 7.61 6.65
C TYR A 145 4.13 8.48 7.93
N PRO A 146 5.17 9.27 8.28
CA PRO A 146 5.14 10.14 9.46
C PRO A 146 4.12 11.27 9.33
N LEU A 147 3.80 11.73 8.11
CA LEU A 147 2.80 12.78 7.87
C LEU A 147 1.37 12.28 8.17
N LEU A 148 1.07 11.04 7.77
CA LEU A 148 -0.26 10.45 7.89
C LEU A 148 -0.51 9.84 9.27
N TYR A 149 0.54 9.40 9.97
CA TYR A 149 0.43 8.84 11.32
C TYR A 149 -0.38 9.73 12.30
N PRO A 150 -0.07 11.03 12.51
CA PRO A 150 -0.81 11.86 13.46
C PRO A 150 -2.26 12.10 13.02
N ILE A 151 -2.52 12.20 11.71
CA ILE A 151 -3.87 12.43 11.16
C ILE A 151 -4.76 11.22 11.44
N LEU A 152 -4.26 10.02 11.13
CA LEU A 152 -4.99 8.77 11.39
C LEU A 152 -5.13 8.50 12.89
N ARG A 153 -4.10 8.78 13.68
CA ARG A 153 -4.16 8.66 15.15
C ARG A 153 -5.28 9.53 15.72
N ARG A 154 -5.42 10.77 15.25
CA ARG A 154 -6.49 11.68 15.69
C ARG A 154 -7.87 11.16 15.30
N LEU A 155 -8.03 10.75 14.04
CA LEU A 155 -9.30 10.20 13.52
C LEU A 155 -9.78 8.97 14.31
N TYR A 156 -8.86 8.13 14.77
CA TYR A 156 -9.19 6.95 15.56
C TYR A 156 -9.39 7.25 17.05
N ASN A 157 -8.60 8.16 17.63
CA ASN A 157 -8.78 8.57 19.02
C ASN A 157 -10.12 9.30 19.25
N GLU A 158 -10.53 10.16 18.33
CA GLU A 158 -11.84 10.85 18.39
C GLU A 158 -13.04 9.89 18.28
N LYS A 159 -12.84 8.65 17.81
CA LYS A 159 -13.88 7.62 17.77
C LYS A 159 -14.02 6.78 19.04
N ASN A 160 -13.01 6.83 19.92
CA ASN A 160 -12.96 6.07 21.17
C ASN A 160 -13.28 6.93 22.41
N LEU A 161 -13.61 8.20 22.21
CA LEU A 161 -14.23 9.11 23.18
C LEU A 161 -15.74 9.15 22.90
#